data_AF-A0A967GLU0-F1
#
_entry.id   AF-A0A967GLU0-F1
#
_cell.length_a   1.000
_cell.length_b   1.000
_cell.length_c   1.000
_cell.angle_alpha   90.00
_cell.angle_beta   90.00
_cell.angle_gamma   90.00
#
_symmetry.space_group_name_H-M   'P 1'
#
loop_
_entity.id
_entity.type
_entity.pdbx_description
1 polymer ?
#
loop_
_entity_poly.entity_id
_entity_poly.type
_entity_poly.pdbx_seq_one_letter_code
_entity_poly.pdbx_strand_id
1 'polypeptide(L)' 'RRLIVENGRVVGLRAERDGKAFFVRAGKGVLLASGGFEWNPEMARKFMNVRDLRGMSPNSLEGDGH' A
#
# COMPACT_ATOMS: atom_id res chain seq x y z
N ARG A 1 4.23 1.44 6.08
CA ARG A 1 4.26 -0.03 5.93
C ARG A 1 5.35 -0.38 4.92
N ARG A 2 6.06 -1.52 4.99
CA ARG A 2 7.23 -1.79 4.12
C ARG A 2 7.49 -3.29 3.89
N LEU A 3 7.81 -3.68 2.67
CA LEU A 3 8.29 -5.04 2.35
C LEU A 3 9.69 -5.29 2.91
N ILE A 4 9.92 -6.51 3.39
CA ILE A 4 11.24 -6.98 3.82
C ILE A 4 11.80 -7.83 2.69
N VAL A 5 12.98 -7.47 2.19
CA VAL A 5 13.63 -8.11 1.06
C VAL A 5 14.98 -8.64 1.50
N GLU A 6 15.22 -9.93 1.25
CA GLU A 6 16.50 -10.60 1.48
C GLU A 6 16.90 -11.31 0.19
N ASN A 7 18.15 -11.08 -0.28
CA ASN A 7 18.68 -11.70 -1.50
C ASN A 7 17.74 -11.55 -2.71
N GLY A 8 17.12 -10.38 -2.86
CA GLY A 8 16.16 -10.10 -3.94
C GLY A 8 14.77 -10.74 -3.79
N ARG A 9 14.52 -11.52 -2.73
CA ARG A 9 13.22 -12.14 -2.45
C ARG A 9 12.49 -11.40 -1.33
N VAL A 10 11.20 -11.11 -1.53
CA VAL A 10 10.34 -10.63 -0.45
C VAL A 10 10.11 -11.76 0.56
N VAL A 11 10.51 -11.55 1.81
CA VAL A 11 10.44 -12.53 2.90
C VAL A 11 9.37 -12.19 3.95
N GLY A 12 8.73 -11.03 3.84
CA GLY A 12 7.72 -10.57 4.78
C GLY A 12 7.42 -9.08 4.62
N LEU A 13 6.74 -8.51 5.62
CA LEU A 13 6.51 -7.08 5.72
C LEU A 13 6.57 -6.58 7.17
N ARG A 14 6.93 -5.30 7.32
CA ARG A 14 6.68 -4.50 8.52
C ARG A 14 5.36 -3.76 8.37
N ALA A 15 4.42 -4.06 9.26
CA ALA A 15 3.11 -3.43 9.35
C ALA A 15 2.98 -2.65 10.66
N GLU A 16 1.87 -1.94 10.81
CA GLU A 16 1.51 -1.21 12.01
C GLU A 16 0.08 -1.55 12.40
N ARG A 17 -0.16 -1.76 13.69
CA ARG A 17 -1.49 -1.95 14.28
C ARG A 17 -1.51 -1.18 15.60
N ASP A 18 -2.50 -0.33 15.78
CA ASP A 18 -2.69 0.48 17.00
C ASP A 18 -1.42 1.28 17.38
N GLY A 19 -0.78 1.91 16.40
CA GLY A 19 0.46 2.68 16.60
C GLY A 19 1.72 1.85 16.84
N LYS A 20 1.60 0.51 16.88
CA LYS A 20 2.72 -0.39 17.16
C LYS A 20 3.16 -1.11 15.89
N ALA A 21 4.46 -1.02 15.61
CA ALA A 21 5.05 -1.77 14.51
C ALA A 21 5.12 -3.27 14.84
N PHE A 22 4.84 -4.11 13.86
CA PHE A 22 5.01 -5.56 13.96
C PHE A 22 5.48 -6.15 12.63
N PHE A 23 6.00 -7.37 12.69
CA PHE A 23 6.55 -8.08 11.53
C PHE A 23 5.70 -9.30 11.18
N VAL A 24 5.49 -9.49 9.88
CA VAL A 24 4.81 -10.68 9.34
C VAL A 24 5.79 -11.39 8.41
N ARG A 25 6.15 -12.62 8.76
CA ARG A 25 6.97 -13.49 7.90
C ARG A 25 6.13 -14.11 6.81
N ALA A 26 6.60 -14.05 5.57
CA ALA A 26 5.98 -14.64 4.40
C ALA A 26 6.75 -15.88 3.93
N GLY A 27 6.20 -17.06 4.23
CA GLY A 27 6.82 -18.34 3.86
C GLY A 27 6.75 -18.67 2.36
N LYS A 28 5.72 -18.18 1.67
CA LYS A 28 5.51 -18.43 0.22
C LYS A 28 5.64 -17.17 -0.62
N GLY A 29 5.21 -16.03 -0.10
CA GLY A 29 5.22 -14.75 -0.79
C GLY A 29 4.27 -13.76 -0.13
N VAL A 30 4.24 -12.54 -0.65
CA VAL A 30 3.35 -11.46 -0.22
C VAL A 30 2.43 -11.10 -1.38
N LEU A 31 1.11 -11.07 -1.14
CA LEU A 31 0.12 -10.56 -2.08
C LEU A 31 -0.27 -9.15 -1.66
N LEU A 32 0.01 -8.15 -2.50
CA LEU A 32 -0.47 -6.79 -2.32
C LEU A 32 -1.86 -6.68 -2.94
N ALA A 33 -2.86 -6.51 -2.08
CA ALA A 33 -4.26 -6.34 -2.46
C ALA A 33 -4.89 -5.22 -1.62
N SER A 34 -4.13 -4.14 -1.37
CA SER A 34 -4.51 -3.02 -0.51
C SER A 34 -5.42 -1.98 -1.18
N GLY A 35 -5.96 -2.29 -2.37
CA GLY A 35 -6.71 -1.35 -3.19
C GLY A 35 -5.82 -0.35 -3.92
N GLY A 36 -6.45 0.71 -4.44
CA GLY A 36 -5.81 1.72 -5.28
C GLY A 36 -5.27 2.93 -4.51
N PHE A 37 -5.10 4.02 -5.25
CA PHE A 37 -4.54 5.30 -4.79
C PHE A 37 -5.45 6.49 -5.10
N GLU A 38 -6.73 6.24 -5.41
CA GLU A 38 -7.67 7.27 -5.84
C GLU A 38 -7.89 8.38 -4.79
N TRP A 39 -7.65 8.09 -3.51
CA TRP A 39 -7.76 9.06 -2.42
C TRP A 39 -6.42 9.72 -2.06
N ASN A 40 -5.34 9.41 -2.78
CA ASN A 40 -4.07 10.13 -2.69
C ASN A 40 -4.01 11.21 -3.78
N PRO A 41 -4.15 12.51 -3.44
CA PRO A 41 -4.26 13.57 -4.45
C PRO A 41 -3.00 13.74 -5.31
N GLU A 42 -1.82 13.49 -4.73
CA GLU A 42 -0.55 13.56 -5.46
C GLU A 42 -0.49 12.45 -6.53
N MET A 43 -0.78 11.20 -6.13
CA MET A 43 -0.79 10.07 -7.04
C MET A 43 -1.92 10.17 -8.08
N ALA A 44 -3.13 10.56 -7.69
CA ALA A 44 -4.25 10.74 -8.61
C ALA A 44 -3.93 11.80 -9.66
N ARG A 45 -3.36 12.94 -9.27
CA ARG A 45 -2.92 13.98 -10.22
C ARG A 45 -1.82 13.47 -11.14
N LYS A 46 -0.85 12.74 -10.60
CA LYS A 46 0.32 12.26 -11.34
C LYS A 46 0.00 11.13 -12.32
N PHE A 47 -0.86 10.19 -11.94
CA PHE A 47 -1.08 8.93 -12.67
C PHE A 47 -2.44 8.82 -13.35
N MET A 48 -3.46 9.55 -12.90
CA MET A 48 -4.80 9.53 -13.50
C MET A 48 -5.15 10.82 -14.27
N ASN A 49 -4.30 11.85 -14.18
CA ASN A 49 -4.49 13.15 -14.85
C ASN A 49 -5.84 13.81 -14.55
N VAL A 50 -6.36 13.58 -13.34
CA VAL A 50 -7.59 14.18 -12.83
C VAL A 50 -7.24 15.22 -11.77
N ARG A 51 -7.97 16.35 -11.77
CA ARG A 51 -7.76 17.44 -10.79
C ARG A 51 -8.55 17.24 -9.50
N ASP A 52 -9.77 16.73 -9.61
CA ASP A 52 -10.65 16.43 -8.48
C ASP A 52 -11.30 15.07 -8.76
N LEU A 53 -10.86 14.04 -8.04
CA LEU A 53 -11.38 12.68 -8.15
C LEU A 53 -12.30 12.42 -6.97
N ARG A 54 -13.60 12.25 -7.25
CA ARG A 54 -14.58 11.84 -6.24
C ARG A 54 -14.82 10.34 -6.37
N GLY A 55 -13.98 9.57 -5.67
CA GLY A 55 -14.10 8.12 -5.63
C GLY A 55 -15.40 7.68 -4.94
N MET A 56 -15.97 6.55 -5.38
CA MET A 56 -17.04 5.85 -4.66
C MET A 56 -16.49 4.83 -3.64
N SER A 57 -15.18 4.63 -3.63
CA SER A 57 -14.49 3.69 -2.76
C SER A 57 -14.24 4.28 -1.36
N PRO A 58 -13.91 3.45 -0.36
CA PRO A 58 -13.51 3.94 0.95
C PRO A 58 -12.32 4.89 0.85
N ASN A 59 -12.35 5.97 1.63
CA ASN A 59 -11.30 6.99 1.64
C ASN A 59 -9.92 6.47 2.09
N SER A 60 -9.85 5.27 2.66
CA SER A 60 -8.61 4.63 3.08
C SER A 60 -7.73 4.11 1.93
N LEU A 61 -8.16 4.22 0.66
CA LEU A 61 -7.39 3.76 -0.50
C LEU A 61 -6.42 4.85 -0.99
N GLU A 62 -5.31 4.97 -0.28
CA GLU A 62 -4.30 6.03 -0.46
C GLU A 62 -3.01 5.54 -1.16
N GLY A 63 -3.01 4.31 -1.67
CA GLY A 63 -1.92 3.78 -2.49
C GLY A 63 -0.80 3.08 -1.73
N ASP A 64 -1.03 2.63 -0.50
CA ASP A 64 -0.05 1.95 0.36
C ASP A 64 0.72 0.75 -0.26
N GLY A 65 0.20 0.18 -1.35
CA GLY A 65 0.79 -0.94 -2.08
C GLY A 65 1.65 -0.56 -3.28
N HIS A 66 1.79 0.73 -3.59
CA HIS A 66 2.57 1.28 -4.72
C HIS A 66 3.90 1.87 -4.26
#